data_AF-A0A452F000-F1
#
_entry.id   AF-A0A452F000-F1
#
_cell.length_a   1.000
_cell.length_b   1.000
_cell.length_c   1.000
_cell.angle_alpha   90.00
_cell.angle_beta   90.00
_cell.angle_gamma   90.00
#
_symmetry.space_group_name_H-M   'P 1'
#
loop_
_entity.id
_entity.type
_entity.pdbx_description
1 polymer ?
#
loop_
_entity_poly.entity_id
_entity_poly.type
_entity_poly.pdbx_seq_one_letter_code
_entity_poly.pdbx_strand_id
1 'polypeptide(L)'
;MGPFAGDTGTPNQGGTRYGSISSPPSPGPQQAPPGGTYLSEKIPIPDTESLLWVLLWATVLGLLCQRLAARLGVVTGKDLGEVCHLYYPKVPRTLLWLTIELAIVGSDMQEVIGTAIAFSLLSAGRIPLWGGVLITIVDTFFFLFLDNYGLRKLEAFFGFLITIMALTFGYEYVVARPAQGALLQGLFLPSCPGCGQPELLQAVGIVGAIIMPHNIYLHSSLVKSREVDRSRRADIREANMYFLIEATIALSVSFFINLFVMAVFGQAFYKQTNQAAFNICANSSLHDYATIFPRDNLTVAVDIYQGGVILGCLFGPAALYIWAVGLLAAGQSSTMTGTYAGQFVMEGFLKLRWSRFARVLLTRSCAILPTVLLAVFRDLQDLSGLNDLLNVLQSLLLPFAVLPILTFTSMPALMQEFANGLVSKIITSSIMVLVCAVNLYFVISYVPSLPHPAYFSLVALLAAAYLGLTTYLVWTCLITQGATHLAHSSHQRFLYGLPGEDQEEGRTSG
;
A
#
# COMPACT_ATOMS: atom_id res chain seq x y z
N MET A 1 7.67 13.90 -74.85
CA MET A 1 6.94 15.12 -75.25
C MET A 1 6.84 16.01 -74.01
N GLY A 2 7.42 17.21 -74.01
CA GLY A 2 7.11 18.25 -73.01
C GLY A 2 6.24 19.32 -73.66
N PRO A 3 6.32 20.59 -73.23
CA PRO A 3 6.58 21.10 -71.87
C PRO A 3 5.61 22.27 -71.53
N PHE A 4 5.91 23.08 -70.50
CA PHE A 4 5.71 24.56 -70.31
C PHE A 4 5.76 24.83 -68.78
N ALA A 5 6.85 25.37 -68.20
CA ALA A 5 7.17 26.82 -68.02
C ALA A 5 6.08 27.58 -67.22
N GLY A 6 6.26 28.44 -66.21
CA GLY A 6 7.38 29.21 -65.64
C GLY A 6 6.78 30.24 -64.63
N ASP A 7 7.47 31.18 -63.96
CA ASP A 7 8.91 31.40 -63.72
C ASP A 7 9.16 32.35 -62.52
N THR A 8 10.31 32.18 -61.85
CA THR A 8 11.20 33.12 -61.09
C THR A 8 10.73 34.45 -60.45
N GLY A 9 11.21 34.77 -59.24
CA GLY A 9 11.38 36.17 -58.78
C GLY A 9 11.55 36.46 -57.26
N THR A 10 12.79 36.65 -56.78
CA THR A 10 13.18 37.39 -55.54
C THR A 10 13.86 38.73 -55.96
N PRO A 11 14.39 39.67 -55.11
CA PRO A 11 14.63 39.66 -53.64
C PRO A 11 14.46 41.03 -52.86
N ASN A 12 14.83 41.05 -51.56
CA ASN A 12 15.33 42.20 -50.75
C ASN A 12 14.37 43.42 -50.48
N GLN A 13 14.53 44.28 -49.45
CA GLN A 13 15.46 44.43 -48.32
C GLN A 13 14.84 45.38 -47.23
N GLY A 14 15.35 45.36 -45.98
CA GLY A 14 15.46 46.59 -45.17
C GLY A 14 14.84 46.67 -43.74
N GLY A 15 15.68 46.99 -42.74
CA GLY A 15 15.36 48.13 -41.86
C GLY A 15 14.88 47.94 -40.40
N THR A 16 15.73 47.41 -39.51
CA THR A 16 15.96 47.83 -38.10
C THR A 16 14.91 48.63 -37.26
N ARG A 17 14.71 48.10 -36.03
CA ARG A 17 14.87 48.73 -34.67
C ARG A 17 13.64 49.08 -33.77
N TYR A 18 13.80 48.62 -32.51
CA TYR A 18 13.25 49.08 -31.22
C TYR A 18 11.75 48.93 -30.87
N GLY A 19 11.51 48.17 -29.79
CA GLY A 19 11.07 48.80 -28.53
C GLY A 19 9.60 48.64 -28.09
N SER A 20 9.29 47.49 -27.45
CA SER A 20 8.44 47.35 -26.24
C SER A 20 7.27 48.34 -25.97
N ILE A 21 6.06 47.81 -25.78
CA ILE A 21 5.26 47.87 -24.51
C ILE A 21 3.85 47.25 -24.69
N SER A 22 3.31 46.68 -23.59
CA SER A 22 1.90 46.33 -23.29
C SER A 22 1.18 45.15 -24.00
N SER A 23 0.92 44.12 -23.17
CA SER A 23 -0.37 43.42 -22.94
C SER A 23 -1.14 42.73 -24.09
N PRO A 24 -1.44 41.41 -23.98
CA PRO A 24 -2.32 40.71 -24.92
C PRO A 24 -3.82 40.92 -24.59
N PRO A 25 -4.72 40.81 -25.59
CA PRO A 25 -6.15 40.68 -25.35
C PRO A 25 -6.52 39.25 -24.91
N SER A 26 -7.61 39.15 -24.14
CA SER A 26 -8.12 37.94 -23.50
C SER A 26 -8.57 36.83 -24.47
N PRO A 27 -8.41 35.54 -24.10
CA PRO A 27 -8.92 34.41 -24.88
C PRO A 27 -10.42 34.20 -24.66
N GLY A 28 -11.11 33.78 -25.74
CA GLY A 28 -12.50 33.32 -25.70
C GLY A 28 -12.66 31.93 -25.06
N PRO A 29 -13.91 31.46 -24.85
CA PRO A 29 -14.20 30.31 -24.01
C PRO A 29 -13.76 28.98 -24.63
N GLN A 30 -12.96 28.21 -23.89
CA GLN A 30 -12.69 26.80 -24.21
C GLN A 30 -13.94 25.96 -23.92
N GLN A 31 -14.43 25.23 -24.93
CA GLN A 31 -15.41 24.17 -24.72
C GLN A 31 -14.72 22.94 -24.13
N ALA A 32 -15.20 22.48 -22.97
CA ALA A 32 -14.69 21.30 -22.30
C ALA A 32 -15.10 20.00 -23.03
N PRO A 33 -14.23 18.97 -23.09
CA PRO A 33 -14.64 17.64 -23.53
C PRO A 33 -15.58 16.99 -22.50
N PRO A 34 -16.54 16.15 -22.94
CA PRO A 34 -17.53 15.57 -22.04
C PRO A 34 -16.96 14.40 -21.22
N GLY A 35 -17.10 14.47 -19.88
CA GLY A 35 -17.25 13.27 -19.04
C GLY A 35 -15.98 12.51 -18.61
N GLY A 36 -14.79 13.08 -18.76
CA GLY A 36 -13.57 12.53 -18.14
C GLY A 36 -13.46 12.94 -16.66
N THR A 37 -13.44 11.99 -15.74
CA THR A 37 -13.05 12.25 -14.34
C THR A 37 -11.53 12.40 -14.27
N TYR A 38 -11.00 13.33 -13.47
CA TYR A 38 -9.56 13.62 -13.36
C TYR A 38 -8.65 12.41 -13.05
N LEU A 39 -9.21 11.30 -12.55
CA LEU A 39 -8.51 10.02 -12.34
C LEU A 39 -8.18 9.26 -13.65
N SER A 40 -8.73 9.66 -14.80
CA SER A 40 -8.44 9.05 -16.11
C SER A 40 -7.35 9.76 -16.91
N GLU A 41 -6.73 10.81 -16.36
CA GLU A 41 -5.59 11.47 -16.99
C GLU A 41 -4.35 10.58 -16.84
N LYS A 42 -4.05 9.80 -17.89
CA LYS A 42 -2.98 8.80 -17.94
C LYS A 42 -1.65 9.41 -17.48
N ILE A 43 -1.21 9.00 -16.28
CA ILE A 43 -0.03 9.53 -15.60
C ILE A 43 1.21 9.35 -16.51
N PRO A 44 1.82 10.43 -17.03
CA PRO A 44 3.10 10.35 -17.70
C PRO A 44 4.16 10.05 -16.64
N ILE A 45 4.89 8.95 -16.80
CA ILE A 45 5.90 8.50 -15.82
C ILE A 45 7.09 9.48 -15.86
N PRO A 46 7.38 10.25 -14.79
CA PRO A 46 8.68 10.87 -14.62
C PRO A 46 9.68 9.77 -14.26
N ASP A 47 10.98 10.02 -14.47
CA ASP A 47 12.03 9.00 -14.39
C ASP A 47 11.84 8.04 -13.20
N THR A 48 11.56 6.75 -13.45
CA THR A 48 11.21 5.75 -12.43
C THR A 48 12.27 5.65 -11.32
N GLU A 49 13.51 6.00 -11.67
CA GLU A 49 14.67 6.13 -10.81
C GLU A 49 14.47 7.15 -9.66
N SER A 50 13.64 8.18 -9.85
CA SER A 50 13.40 9.28 -8.90
C SER A 50 12.59 8.92 -7.66
N LEU A 51 11.92 7.76 -7.63
CA LEU A 51 11.07 7.32 -6.51
C LEU A 51 11.68 6.16 -5.70
N LEU A 52 12.86 5.65 -6.06
CA LEU A 52 13.51 4.55 -5.32
C LEU A 52 13.88 4.92 -3.88
N TRP A 53 14.25 6.18 -3.61
CA TRP A 53 14.46 6.65 -2.24
C TRP A 53 13.18 6.54 -1.39
N VAL A 54 11.99 6.71 -1.98
CA VAL A 54 10.70 6.52 -1.28
C VAL A 54 10.54 5.06 -0.87
N LEU A 55 10.87 4.10 -1.73
CA LEU A 55 10.87 2.67 -1.41
C LEU A 55 11.75 2.36 -0.19
N LEU A 56 12.97 2.89 -0.16
CA LEU A 56 13.91 2.69 0.94
C LEU A 56 13.38 3.28 2.24
N TRP A 57 13.01 4.56 2.24
CA TRP A 57 12.56 5.24 3.46
C TRP A 57 11.21 4.74 3.96
N ALA A 58 10.30 4.30 3.07
CA ALA A 58 9.06 3.63 3.44
C ALA A 58 9.32 2.25 4.05
N THR A 59 10.29 1.48 3.55
CA THR A 59 10.72 0.22 4.19
C THR A 59 11.28 0.46 5.59
N VAL A 60 12.18 1.45 5.73
CA VAL A 60 12.76 1.83 7.03
C VAL A 60 11.67 2.28 8.01
N LEU A 61 10.70 3.07 7.54
CA LEU A 61 9.54 3.49 8.33
C LEU A 61 8.65 2.29 8.72
N GLY A 62 8.42 1.36 7.80
CA GLY A 62 7.75 0.09 8.06
C GLY A 62 8.43 -0.71 9.17
N LEU A 63 9.76 -0.86 9.13
CA LEU A 63 10.54 -1.54 10.17
C LEU A 63 10.39 -0.84 11.53
N LEU A 64 10.41 0.49 11.57
CA LEU A 64 10.19 1.25 12.81
C LEU A 64 8.79 1.00 13.38
N CYS A 65 7.75 1.06 12.55
CA CYS A 65 6.36 0.80 12.96
C CYS A 65 6.15 -0.66 13.43
N GLN A 66 6.66 -1.65 12.69
CA GLN A 66 6.59 -3.06 13.06
C GLN A 66 7.36 -3.36 14.36
N ARG A 67 8.55 -2.78 14.55
CA ARG A 67 9.31 -2.88 15.80
C ARG A 67 8.51 -2.35 17.00
N LEU A 68 7.83 -1.22 16.83
CA LEU A 68 6.97 -0.67 17.89
C LEU A 68 5.77 -1.58 18.18
N ALA A 69 5.13 -2.13 17.14
CA ALA A 69 4.04 -3.10 17.26
C ALA A 69 4.44 -4.37 18.01
N ALA A 70 5.53 -5.01 17.61
CA ALA A 70 6.07 -6.19 18.28
C ALA A 70 6.41 -5.89 19.75
N ARG A 71 7.09 -4.76 20.03
CA ARG A 71 7.43 -4.33 21.39
C ARG A 71 6.21 -4.14 22.28
N LEU A 72 5.11 -3.59 21.76
CA LEU A 72 3.86 -3.45 22.50
C LEU A 72 3.31 -4.82 22.91
N GLY A 73 3.24 -5.77 21.98
CA GLY A 73 2.74 -7.12 22.27
C GLY A 73 3.63 -7.92 23.22
N VAL A 74 4.96 -7.79 23.11
CA VAL A 74 5.92 -8.45 24.01
C VAL A 74 5.78 -7.92 25.43
N VAL A 75 5.80 -6.59 25.62
CA VAL A 75 5.78 -5.95 26.94
C VAL A 75 4.43 -6.10 27.63
N THR A 76 3.32 -5.85 26.91
CA THR A 76 1.98 -5.86 27.52
C THR A 76 1.31 -7.23 27.55
N GLY A 77 1.76 -8.17 26.71
CA GLY A 77 1.09 -9.45 26.47
C GLY A 77 -0.24 -9.34 25.72
N LYS A 78 -0.65 -8.12 25.36
CA LYS A 78 -1.90 -7.81 24.67
C LYS A 78 -1.59 -7.28 23.26
N ASP A 79 -2.43 -7.61 22.29
CA ASP A 79 -2.28 -7.05 20.94
C ASP A 79 -2.80 -5.62 20.86
N LEU A 80 -2.47 -4.90 19.79
CA LEU A 80 -2.86 -3.51 19.60
C LEU A 80 -4.39 -3.34 19.57
N GLY A 81 -5.15 -4.33 19.10
CA GLY A 81 -6.61 -4.32 19.11
C GLY A 81 -7.19 -4.41 20.52
N GLU A 82 -6.67 -5.32 21.34
CA GLU A 82 -7.00 -5.45 22.77
C GLU A 82 -6.67 -4.17 23.55
N VAL A 83 -5.49 -3.56 23.31
CA VAL A 83 -5.10 -2.30 23.95
C VAL A 83 -6.01 -1.15 23.50
N CYS A 84 -6.29 -1.02 22.21
CA CYS A 84 -7.29 -0.09 21.68
C CYS A 84 -8.66 -0.29 22.33
N HIS A 85 -9.07 -1.53 22.60
CA HIS A 85 -10.36 -1.83 23.22
C HIS A 85 -10.49 -1.33 24.65
N LEU A 86 -9.40 -1.40 25.41
CA LEU A 86 -9.34 -1.02 26.83
C LEU A 86 -9.26 0.50 27.03
N TYR A 87 -8.50 1.20 26.19
CA TYR A 87 -8.24 2.63 26.36
C TYR A 87 -9.20 3.54 25.59
N TYR A 88 -9.63 3.19 24.36
CA TYR A 88 -10.52 4.05 23.58
C TYR A 88 -12.01 3.85 23.95
N PRO A 89 -12.80 4.94 24.02
CA PRO A 89 -14.24 4.83 24.26
C PRO A 89 -14.97 4.19 23.08
N LYS A 90 -16.21 3.73 23.32
CA LYS A 90 -16.98 2.88 22.39
C LYS A 90 -16.99 3.40 20.94
N VAL A 91 -17.25 4.70 20.72
CA VAL A 91 -17.43 5.28 19.38
C VAL A 91 -16.12 5.33 18.56
N PRO A 92 -15.02 5.98 19.02
CA PRO A 92 -13.74 5.89 18.32
C PRO A 92 -13.27 4.45 18.11
N ARG A 93 -13.48 3.56 19.10
CA ARG A 93 -13.11 2.14 18.99
C ARG A 93 -13.84 1.42 17.85
N THR A 94 -15.16 1.62 17.70
CA THR A 94 -15.93 0.97 16.62
C THR A 94 -15.60 1.54 15.24
N LEU A 95 -15.31 2.85 15.16
CA LEU A 95 -14.84 3.46 13.91
C LEU A 95 -13.46 2.95 13.53
N LEU A 96 -12.55 2.83 14.51
CA LEU A 96 -11.19 2.33 14.31
C LEU A 96 -11.18 0.86 13.85
N TRP A 97 -12.05 0.03 14.43
CA TRP A 97 -12.28 -1.33 13.94
C TRP A 97 -12.74 -1.33 12.48
N LEU A 98 -13.79 -0.55 12.14
CA LEU A 98 -14.33 -0.48 10.78
C LEU A 98 -13.28 -0.04 9.75
N THR A 99 -12.41 0.93 10.09
CA THR A 99 -11.34 1.38 9.19
C THR A 99 -10.25 0.34 8.97
N ILE A 100 -9.98 -0.53 9.95
CA ILE A 100 -8.98 -1.60 9.79
C ILE A 100 -9.59 -2.81 9.06
N GLU A 101 -10.86 -3.16 9.28
CA GLU A 101 -11.56 -4.14 8.43
C GLU A 101 -11.61 -3.70 6.96
N LEU A 102 -11.85 -2.41 6.71
CA LEU A 102 -11.79 -1.85 5.35
C LEU A 102 -10.39 -1.97 4.74
N ALA A 103 -9.33 -1.78 5.52
CA ALA A 103 -7.95 -2.00 5.08
C ALA A 103 -7.67 -3.49 4.77
N ILE A 104 -8.22 -4.42 5.55
CA ILE A 104 -8.10 -5.87 5.31
C ILE A 104 -8.83 -6.24 4.02
N VAL A 105 -10.09 -5.86 3.86
CA VAL A 105 -10.88 -6.14 2.64
C VAL A 105 -10.24 -5.47 1.40
N GLY A 106 -9.67 -4.27 1.55
CA GLY A 106 -8.95 -3.63 0.46
C GLY A 106 -7.70 -4.41 0.02
N SER A 107 -6.95 -4.98 0.97
CA SER A 107 -5.77 -5.82 0.69
C SER A 107 -6.15 -7.17 0.07
N ASP A 108 -7.26 -7.75 0.54
CA ASP A 108 -7.88 -8.97 0.03
C ASP A 108 -8.27 -8.79 -1.46
N MET A 109 -8.86 -7.64 -1.82
CA MET A 109 -9.17 -7.30 -3.21
C MET A 109 -7.91 -7.23 -4.11
N GLN A 110 -6.83 -6.58 -3.66
CA GLN A 110 -5.58 -6.49 -4.44
C GLN A 110 -4.97 -7.87 -4.71
N GLU A 111 -5.03 -8.75 -3.72
CA GLU A 111 -4.57 -10.12 -3.81
C GLU A 111 -5.40 -10.96 -4.77
N VAL A 112 -6.74 -10.85 -4.71
CA VAL A 112 -7.66 -11.54 -5.63
C VAL A 112 -7.41 -11.08 -7.07
N ILE A 113 -7.17 -9.79 -7.28
CA ILE A 113 -6.78 -9.22 -8.59
C ILE A 113 -5.43 -9.81 -9.06
N GLY A 114 -4.39 -9.77 -8.22
CA GLY A 114 -3.06 -10.32 -8.56
C GLY A 114 -3.09 -11.82 -8.88
N THR A 115 -3.83 -12.60 -8.10
CA THR A 115 -4.00 -14.04 -8.31
C THR A 115 -4.77 -14.36 -9.59
N ALA A 116 -5.82 -13.59 -9.90
CA ALA A 116 -6.56 -13.73 -11.16
C ALA A 116 -5.71 -13.37 -12.39
N ILE A 117 -4.88 -12.31 -12.28
CA ILE A 117 -3.89 -11.93 -13.30
C ILE A 117 -2.87 -13.06 -13.49
N ALA A 118 -2.35 -13.65 -12.41
CA ALA A 118 -1.42 -14.77 -12.47
C ALA A 118 -2.02 -15.98 -13.22
N PHE A 119 -3.25 -16.39 -12.91
CA PHE A 119 -3.93 -17.48 -13.63
C PHE A 119 -4.20 -17.17 -15.11
N SER A 120 -4.54 -15.92 -15.44
CA SER A 120 -4.70 -15.46 -16.83
C SER A 120 -3.38 -15.60 -17.62
N LEU A 121 -2.26 -15.17 -17.04
CA LEU A 121 -0.93 -15.30 -17.65
C LEU A 121 -0.47 -16.77 -17.74
N LEU A 122 -0.56 -17.55 -16.66
CA LEU A 122 -0.17 -18.97 -16.64
C LEU A 122 -0.98 -19.83 -17.62
N SER A 123 -2.26 -19.53 -17.82
CA SER A 123 -3.13 -20.28 -18.74
C SER A 123 -2.98 -19.90 -20.22
N ALA A 124 -2.03 -19.02 -20.54
CA ALA A 124 -1.87 -18.40 -21.85
C ALA A 124 -3.15 -17.69 -22.34
N GLY A 125 -3.83 -16.96 -21.45
CA GLY A 125 -5.08 -16.25 -21.75
C GLY A 125 -6.33 -17.14 -21.89
N ARG A 126 -6.24 -18.47 -21.67
CA ARG A 126 -7.40 -19.37 -21.75
C ARG A 126 -8.38 -19.21 -20.58
N ILE A 127 -7.90 -18.83 -19.40
CA ILE A 127 -8.72 -18.51 -18.24
C ILE A 127 -8.95 -16.98 -18.24
N PRO A 128 -10.17 -16.49 -18.49
CA PRO A 128 -10.47 -15.06 -18.40
C PRO A 128 -10.36 -14.59 -16.95
N LEU A 129 -10.14 -13.28 -16.73
CA LEU A 129 -9.93 -12.72 -15.39
C LEU A 129 -11.03 -13.08 -14.39
N TRP A 130 -12.30 -12.97 -14.78
CA TRP A 130 -13.42 -13.37 -13.90
C TRP A 130 -13.35 -14.85 -13.50
N GLY A 131 -12.83 -15.73 -14.37
CA GLY A 131 -12.56 -17.12 -14.06
C GLY A 131 -11.40 -17.28 -13.07
N GLY A 132 -10.33 -16.49 -13.24
CA GLY A 132 -9.23 -16.39 -12.28
C GLY A 132 -9.70 -15.93 -10.89
N VAL A 133 -10.60 -14.95 -10.84
CA VAL A 133 -11.23 -14.46 -9.59
C VAL A 133 -12.10 -15.55 -8.93
N LEU A 134 -12.82 -16.36 -9.70
CA LEU A 134 -13.57 -17.49 -9.12
C LEU A 134 -12.66 -18.61 -8.60
N ILE A 135 -11.46 -18.78 -9.17
CA ILE A 135 -10.48 -19.77 -8.68
C ILE A 135 -9.93 -19.37 -7.28
N THR A 136 -9.87 -18.08 -6.93
CA THR A 136 -9.41 -17.65 -5.58
C THR A 136 -10.35 -18.08 -4.44
N ILE A 137 -11.60 -18.43 -4.77
CA ILE A 137 -12.51 -19.10 -3.82
C ILE A 137 -11.95 -20.48 -3.41
N VAL A 138 -11.38 -21.22 -4.35
CA VAL A 138 -10.78 -22.55 -4.10
C VAL A 138 -9.51 -22.43 -3.27
N ASP A 139 -8.68 -21.43 -3.56
CA ASP A 139 -7.52 -21.06 -2.73
C ASP A 139 -7.94 -20.75 -1.28
N THR A 140 -8.98 -19.95 -1.08
CA THR A 140 -9.54 -19.68 0.26
C THR A 140 -9.83 -20.98 1.04
N PHE A 141 -10.40 -22.00 0.37
CA PHE A 141 -10.62 -23.32 0.97
C PHE A 141 -9.32 -24.10 1.22
N PHE A 142 -8.34 -23.99 0.34
CA PHE A 142 -7.02 -24.60 0.51
C PHE A 142 -6.25 -23.99 1.69
N PHE A 143 -6.26 -22.67 1.84
CA PHE A 143 -5.70 -22.01 3.02
C PHE A 143 -6.42 -22.43 4.31
N LEU A 144 -7.76 -22.45 4.32
CA LEU A 144 -8.54 -22.92 5.48
C LEU A 144 -8.24 -24.38 5.84
N PHE A 145 -7.87 -25.22 4.86
CA PHE A 145 -7.37 -26.56 5.13
C PHE A 145 -5.98 -26.53 5.77
N LEU A 146 -5.06 -25.70 5.26
CA LEU A 146 -3.70 -25.52 5.80
C LEU A 146 -3.68 -24.94 7.23
N ASP A 147 -4.58 -24.03 7.62
CA ASP A 147 -4.64 -23.45 8.98
C ASP A 147 -4.75 -24.54 10.07
N ASN A 148 -5.41 -25.66 9.78
CA ASN A 148 -5.55 -26.79 10.70
C ASN A 148 -4.21 -27.49 11.03
N TYR A 149 -3.15 -27.25 10.25
CA TYR A 149 -1.83 -27.86 10.46
C TYR A 149 -0.93 -27.10 11.45
N GLY A 150 -1.36 -25.92 11.90
CA GLY A 150 -0.73 -25.14 12.98
C GLY A 150 0.42 -24.22 12.55
N LEU A 151 0.63 -23.16 13.34
CA LEU A 151 1.46 -21.99 13.01
C LEU A 151 2.85 -22.33 12.46
N ARG A 152 3.61 -23.24 13.08
CA ARG A 152 5.00 -23.56 12.62
C ARG A 152 5.08 -24.10 11.20
N LYS A 153 4.05 -24.82 10.73
CA LYS A 153 4.01 -25.32 9.34
C LYS A 153 3.62 -24.23 8.35
N LEU A 154 2.81 -23.26 8.80
CA LEU A 154 2.40 -22.10 8.03
C LEU A 154 3.54 -21.09 7.91
N GLU A 155 4.31 -20.84 8.97
CA GLU A 155 5.57 -20.08 8.94
C GLU A 155 6.57 -20.66 7.91
N ALA A 156 6.71 -21.99 7.86
CA ALA A 156 7.54 -22.65 6.85
C ALA A 156 6.99 -22.48 5.42
N PHE A 157 5.66 -22.50 5.25
CA PHE A 157 5.00 -22.26 3.96
C PHE A 157 5.12 -20.80 3.49
N PHE A 158 5.01 -19.82 4.40
CA PHE A 158 5.36 -18.41 4.12
C PHE A 158 6.80 -18.28 3.64
N GLY A 159 7.76 -18.89 4.35
CA GLY A 159 9.17 -18.88 3.94
C GLY A 159 9.40 -19.46 2.55
N PHE A 160 8.67 -20.52 2.19
CA PHE A 160 8.67 -21.11 0.84
C PHE A 160 8.13 -20.14 -0.23
N LEU A 161 6.97 -19.49 0.01
CA LEU A 161 6.41 -18.51 -0.93
C LEU A 161 7.32 -17.29 -1.11
N ILE A 162 7.91 -16.77 -0.03
CA ILE A 162 8.88 -15.66 -0.07
C ILE A 162 10.14 -16.08 -0.84
N THR A 163 10.59 -17.32 -0.68
CA THR A 163 11.72 -17.86 -1.45
C THR A 163 11.40 -17.95 -2.94
N ILE A 164 10.18 -18.37 -3.32
CA ILE A 164 9.73 -18.32 -4.72
C ILE A 164 9.79 -16.90 -5.25
N MET A 165 9.17 -15.93 -4.58
CA MET A 165 9.17 -14.52 -5.01
C MET A 165 10.59 -13.96 -5.18
N ALA A 166 11.48 -14.22 -4.21
CA ALA A 166 12.87 -13.78 -4.27
C ALA A 166 13.63 -14.39 -5.45
N LEU A 167 13.39 -15.67 -5.77
CA LEU A 167 14.02 -16.34 -6.92
C LEU A 167 13.42 -15.89 -8.25
N THR A 168 12.10 -15.74 -8.37
CA THR A 168 11.44 -15.32 -9.62
C THR A 168 11.79 -13.89 -9.97
N PHE A 169 11.60 -12.94 -9.06
CA PHE A 169 11.90 -11.52 -9.33
C PHE A 169 13.41 -11.25 -9.36
N GLY A 170 14.21 -12.01 -8.60
CA GLY A 170 15.67 -11.97 -8.71
C GLY A 170 16.19 -12.48 -10.05
N TYR A 171 15.56 -13.50 -10.65
CA TYR A 171 15.87 -13.95 -12.00
C TYR A 171 15.54 -12.89 -13.04
N GLU A 172 14.33 -12.30 -12.99
CA GLU A 172 13.95 -11.19 -13.87
C GLU A 172 14.93 -10.01 -13.80
N TYR A 173 15.37 -9.64 -12.60
CA TYR A 173 16.37 -8.59 -12.40
C TYR A 173 17.72 -8.87 -13.09
N VAL A 174 18.22 -10.11 -12.97
CA VAL A 174 19.47 -10.54 -13.59
C VAL A 174 19.36 -10.62 -15.12
N VAL A 175 18.19 -10.99 -15.64
CA VAL A 175 17.92 -11.04 -17.09
C VAL A 175 17.75 -9.65 -17.68
N ALA A 176 17.00 -8.76 -17.01
CA ALA A 176 16.76 -7.39 -17.47
C ALA A 176 18.01 -6.50 -17.45
N ARG A 177 19.01 -6.82 -16.61
CA ARG A 177 20.29 -6.10 -16.46
C ARG A 177 20.14 -4.57 -16.36
N PRO A 178 19.33 -4.05 -15.42
CA PRO A 178 19.13 -2.62 -15.26
C PRO A 178 20.42 -1.89 -14.87
N ALA A 179 20.51 -0.59 -15.17
CA ALA A 179 21.70 0.22 -14.95
C ALA A 179 22.00 0.44 -13.45
N GLN A 180 22.89 -0.39 -12.89
CA GLN A 180 23.20 -0.43 -11.45
C GLN A 180 23.61 0.93 -10.87
N GLY A 181 24.34 1.75 -11.63
CA GLY A 181 24.76 3.09 -11.19
C GLY A 181 23.59 4.05 -11.02
N ALA A 182 22.58 3.99 -11.90
CA ALA A 182 21.39 4.83 -11.83
C ALA A 182 20.45 4.38 -10.71
N LEU A 183 20.27 3.06 -10.53
CA LEU A 183 19.53 2.49 -9.39
C LEU A 183 20.11 2.94 -8.04
N LEU A 184 21.43 2.89 -7.86
CA LEU A 184 22.09 3.35 -6.63
C LEU A 184 21.94 4.85 -6.42
N GLN A 185 21.98 5.67 -7.47
CA GLN A 185 21.74 7.10 -7.37
C GLN A 185 20.28 7.39 -6.96
N GLY A 186 19.30 6.77 -7.63
CA GLY A 186 17.87 6.92 -7.31
C GLY A 186 17.47 6.42 -5.92
N LEU A 187 18.22 5.46 -5.37
CA LEU A 187 18.00 4.92 -4.03
C LEU A 187 18.46 5.85 -2.90
N PHE A 188 19.58 6.56 -3.10
CA PHE A 188 20.21 7.39 -2.05
C PHE A 188 20.04 8.90 -2.23
N LEU A 189 19.83 9.41 -3.46
CA LEU A 189 19.60 10.83 -3.71
C LEU A 189 18.11 11.13 -3.87
N PRO A 190 17.48 11.87 -2.93
CA PRO A 190 16.13 12.36 -3.11
C PRO A 190 16.12 13.50 -4.14
N SER A 191 15.90 13.14 -5.41
CA SER A 191 15.77 14.07 -6.53
C SER A 191 14.41 13.88 -7.19
N CYS A 192 13.61 14.95 -7.25
CA CYS A 192 12.30 14.95 -7.88
C CYS A 192 12.21 16.13 -8.88
N PRO A 193 12.73 15.99 -10.11
CA PRO A 193 12.67 17.04 -11.12
C PRO A 193 11.23 17.19 -11.62
N GLY A 194 10.49 18.12 -11.01
CA GLY A 194 9.10 18.41 -11.38
C GLY A 194 8.02 17.78 -10.50
N CYS A 195 8.29 17.57 -9.20
CA CYS A 195 7.29 17.08 -8.23
C CYS A 195 5.95 17.84 -8.30
N GLY A 196 4.96 17.25 -8.96
CA GLY A 196 3.58 17.69 -9.05
C GLY A 196 2.65 16.85 -8.18
N GLN A 197 1.35 16.93 -8.50
CA GLN A 197 0.32 16.12 -7.84
C GLN A 197 0.41 14.61 -8.17
N PRO A 198 0.61 14.15 -9.42
CA PRO A 198 0.58 12.72 -9.72
C PRO A 198 1.79 11.97 -9.15
N GLU A 199 2.98 12.57 -9.14
CA GLU A 199 4.19 11.98 -8.56
C GLU A 199 4.06 11.80 -7.05
N LEU A 200 3.45 12.78 -6.38
CA LEU A 200 3.16 12.71 -4.95
C LEU A 200 2.11 11.63 -4.65
N LEU A 201 1.05 11.52 -5.47
CA LEU A 201 0.07 10.43 -5.34
C LEU A 201 0.72 9.05 -5.52
N GLN A 202 1.65 8.90 -6.48
CA GLN A 202 2.41 7.67 -6.67
C GLN A 202 3.33 7.36 -5.48
N ALA A 203 4.04 8.36 -4.94
CA ALA A 203 4.87 8.20 -3.74
C ALA A 203 4.03 7.78 -2.52
N VAL A 204 2.83 8.36 -2.36
CA VAL A 204 1.87 7.99 -1.31
C VAL A 204 1.34 6.56 -1.53
N GLY A 205 1.08 6.16 -2.77
CA GLY A 205 0.74 4.77 -3.12
C GLY A 205 1.85 3.78 -2.76
N ILE A 206 3.13 4.10 -3.03
CA ILE A 206 4.30 3.30 -2.64
C ILE A 206 4.36 3.15 -1.10
N VAL A 207 4.15 4.24 -0.36
CA VAL A 207 4.11 4.19 1.12
C VAL A 207 2.97 3.30 1.62
N GLY A 208 1.77 3.42 1.05
CA GLY A 208 0.62 2.58 1.40
C GLY A 208 0.79 1.10 1.09
N ALA A 209 1.43 0.78 -0.05
CA ALA A 209 1.73 -0.58 -0.47
C ALA A 209 2.75 -1.28 0.44
N ILE A 210 3.76 -0.54 0.94
CA ILE A 210 4.79 -1.10 1.85
C ILE A 210 4.29 -1.15 3.29
N ILE A 211 3.62 -0.10 3.77
CA ILE A 211 3.22 0.06 5.17
C ILE A 211 1.73 -0.23 5.33
N MET A 212 1.39 -1.52 5.21
CA MET A 212 0.02 -1.99 5.30
C MET A 212 -0.52 -1.83 6.74
N PRO A 213 -1.67 -1.15 6.95
CA PRO A 213 -2.19 -0.85 8.30
C PRO A 213 -2.48 -2.10 9.13
N HIS A 214 -3.03 -3.14 8.50
CA HIS A 214 -3.41 -4.39 9.16
C HIS A 214 -2.19 -5.20 9.63
N ASN A 215 -1.04 -5.08 8.95
CA ASN A 215 0.20 -5.76 9.35
C ASN A 215 0.77 -5.21 10.67
N ILE A 216 0.52 -3.93 11.01
CA ILE A 216 0.88 -3.37 12.32
C ILE A 216 0.09 -4.08 13.45
N TYR A 217 -1.20 -4.37 13.23
CA TYR A 217 -1.98 -5.15 14.18
C TYR A 217 -1.51 -6.61 14.23
N LEU A 218 -1.26 -7.24 13.09
CA LEU A 218 -0.77 -8.63 13.00
C LEU A 218 0.59 -8.82 13.70
N HIS A 219 1.57 -7.95 13.48
CA HIS A 219 2.87 -8.07 14.16
C HIS A 219 2.78 -7.80 15.68
N SER A 220 1.76 -7.09 16.15
CA SER A 220 1.50 -6.94 17.60
C SER A 220 0.88 -8.19 18.25
N SER A 221 0.25 -9.08 17.46
CA SER A 221 -0.35 -10.32 17.95
C SER A 221 0.50 -11.56 17.69
N LEU A 222 1.28 -11.61 16.60
CA LEU A 222 2.18 -12.73 16.30
C LEU A 222 3.19 -12.99 17.43
N VAL A 223 3.62 -11.96 18.15
CA VAL A 223 4.50 -12.13 19.33
C VAL A 223 3.85 -12.91 20.48
N LYS A 224 2.51 -13.03 20.52
CA LYS A 224 1.76 -13.85 21.49
C LYS A 224 1.87 -15.36 21.18
N SER A 225 2.38 -15.77 20.01
CA SER A 225 2.60 -17.18 19.65
C SER A 225 3.80 -17.81 20.38
N ARG A 226 4.70 -16.98 20.91
CA ARG A 226 5.89 -17.40 21.65
C ARG A 226 5.69 -17.14 23.14
N GLU A 227 5.96 -18.15 23.96
CA GLU A 227 5.91 -18.01 25.41
C GLU A 227 7.11 -17.17 25.88
N VAL A 228 6.81 -16.00 26.44
CA VAL A 228 7.79 -15.09 27.06
C VAL A 228 7.37 -14.86 28.50
N ASP A 229 8.26 -15.16 29.44
CA ASP A 229 8.03 -14.89 30.86
C ASP A 229 8.14 -13.38 31.12
N ARG A 230 6.97 -12.75 31.29
CA ARG A 230 6.87 -11.29 31.50
C ARG A 230 7.24 -10.86 32.93
N SER A 231 7.48 -11.79 33.85
CA SER A 231 8.01 -11.46 35.17
C SER A 231 9.51 -11.13 35.11
N ARG A 232 10.24 -11.73 34.16
CA ARG A 232 11.69 -11.55 34.00
C ARG A 232 12.02 -10.53 32.91
N ARG A 233 12.58 -9.40 33.33
CA ARG A 233 12.94 -8.27 32.44
C ARG A 233 14.02 -8.62 31.41
N ALA A 234 14.87 -9.61 31.70
CA ALA A 234 15.88 -10.10 30.78
C ALA A 234 15.21 -10.74 29.54
N ASP A 235 14.30 -11.68 29.76
CA ASP A 235 13.50 -12.38 28.75
C ASP A 235 12.74 -11.40 27.85
N ILE A 236 12.14 -10.34 28.42
CA ILE A 236 11.48 -9.28 27.63
C ILE A 236 12.48 -8.56 26.72
N ARG A 237 13.68 -8.23 27.20
CA ARG A 237 14.72 -7.56 26.39
C ARG A 237 15.27 -8.49 25.30
N GLU A 238 15.46 -9.77 25.61
CA GLU A 238 15.92 -10.80 24.68
C GLU A 238 14.88 -11.08 23.58
N ALA A 239 13.61 -11.28 23.94
CA ALA A 239 12.51 -11.43 22.98
C ALA A 239 12.39 -10.22 22.04
N ASN A 240 12.48 -9.00 22.58
CA ASN A 240 12.50 -7.77 21.76
C ASN A 240 13.70 -7.70 20.80
N MET A 241 14.84 -8.31 21.13
CA MET A 241 16.00 -8.38 20.24
C MET A 241 15.80 -9.41 19.12
N TYR A 242 15.29 -10.61 19.44
CA TYR A 242 14.97 -11.61 18.43
C TYR A 242 13.89 -11.15 17.45
N PHE A 243 12.77 -10.58 17.93
CA PHE A 243 11.72 -10.06 17.06
C PHE A 243 12.21 -8.89 16.18
N LEU A 244 13.16 -8.08 16.65
CA LEU A 244 13.78 -7.05 15.82
C LEU A 244 14.65 -7.65 14.71
N ILE A 245 15.45 -8.68 15.01
CA ILE A 245 16.26 -9.38 14.00
C ILE A 245 15.36 -10.04 12.96
N GLU A 246 14.33 -10.75 13.39
CA GLU A 246 13.36 -11.43 12.53
C GLU A 246 12.66 -10.46 11.57
N ALA A 247 12.11 -9.36 12.10
CA ALA A 247 11.49 -8.30 11.29
C ALA A 247 12.49 -7.62 10.34
N THR A 248 13.74 -7.41 10.78
CA THR A 248 14.79 -6.80 9.93
C THR A 248 15.17 -7.71 8.77
N ILE A 249 15.32 -9.02 8.99
CA ILE A 249 15.63 -9.98 7.93
C ILE A 249 14.46 -10.05 6.94
N ALA A 250 13.22 -10.22 7.43
CA ALA A 250 12.03 -10.32 6.59
C ALA A 250 11.81 -9.07 5.73
N LEU A 251 11.91 -7.87 6.32
CA LEU A 251 11.77 -6.61 5.57
C LEU A 251 12.96 -6.34 4.64
N SER A 252 14.17 -6.82 4.96
CA SER A 252 15.30 -6.72 4.02
C SER A 252 15.07 -7.55 2.77
N VAL A 253 14.55 -8.78 2.90
CA VAL A 253 14.18 -9.62 1.75
C VAL A 253 13.03 -8.98 0.95
N SER A 254 12.00 -8.47 1.62
CA SER A 254 10.90 -7.73 0.98
C SER A 254 11.38 -6.50 0.21
N PHE A 255 12.31 -5.73 0.79
CA PHE A 255 12.92 -4.58 0.13
C PHE A 255 13.68 -4.98 -1.15
N PHE A 256 14.48 -6.06 -1.13
CA PHE A 256 15.15 -6.53 -2.34
C PHE A 256 14.16 -7.01 -3.41
N ILE A 257 13.09 -7.71 -3.03
CA ILE A 257 12.01 -8.09 -3.95
C ILE A 257 11.38 -6.85 -4.61
N ASN A 258 11.00 -5.85 -3.82
CA ASN A 258 10.38 -4.63 -4.34
C ASN A 258 11.35 -3.81 -5.21
N LEU A 259 12.63 -3.75 -4.83
CA LEU A 259 13.69 -3.12 -5.62
C LEU A 259 13.89 -3.82 -6.97
N PHE A 260 13.88 -5.16 -6.99
CA PHE A 260 13.97 -5.93 -8.22
C PHE A 260 12.77 -5.66 -9.14
N VAL A 261 11.54 -5.72 -8.62
CA VAL A 261 10.32 -5.42 -9.39
C VAL A 261 10.35 -3.99 -9.94
N MET A 262 10.65 -2.99 -9.12
CA MET A 262 10.73 -1.58 -9.57
C MET A 262 11.84 -1.36 -10.61
N ALA A 263 13.01 -2.00 -10.46
CA ALA A 263 14.11 -1.88 -11.41
C ALA A 263 13.82 -2.56 -12.75
N VAL A 264 13.17 -3.74 -12.72
CA VAL A 264 12.74 -4.49 -13.92
C VAL A 264 11.66 -3.70 -14.68
N PHE A 265 10.66 -3.16 -13.99
CA PHE A 265 9.64 -2.31 -14.60
C PHE A 265 10.19 -0.97 -15.08
N GLY A 266 11.12 -0.36 -14.34
CA GLY A 266 11.88 0.80 -14.81
C GLY A 266 12.51 0.50 -16.17
N GLN A 267 13.36 -0.54 -16.24
CA GLN A 267 14.04 -0.93 -17.48
C GLN A 267 13.08 -1.30 -18.63
N ALA A 268 11.96 -1.97 -18.34
CA ALA A 268 11.01 -2.44 -19.35
C ALA A 268 10.13 -1.31 -19.94
N PHE A 269 9.78 -0.30 -19.14
CA PHE A 269 8.84 0.76 -19.54
C PHE A 269 9.50 2.13 -19.77
N TYR A 270 10.78 2.32 -19.43
CA TYR A 270 11.45 3.62 -19.55
C TYR A 270 11.37 4.19 -20.97
N LYS A 271 10.64 5.31 -21.11
CA LYS A 271 10.41 6.05 -22.37
C LYS A 271 9.78 5.21 -23.50
N GLN A 272 9.13 4.09 -23.19
CA GLN A 272 8.41 3.29 -24.17
C GLN A 272 7.02 3.87 -24.49
N THR A 273 6.70 3.97 -25.78
CA THR A 273 5.34 4.29 -26.26
C THR A 273 4.54 2.99 -26.49
N ASN A 274 3.22 3.08 -26.47
CA ASN A 274 2.37 1.89 -26.71
C ASN A 274 2.62 1.28 -28.10
N GLN A 275 2.89 2.11 -29.12
CA GLN A 275 3.31 1.64 -30.44
C GLN A 275 4.65 0.86 -30.42
N ALA A 276 5.62 1.27 -29.59
CA ALA A 276 6.89 0.56 -29.45
C ALA A 276 6.69 -0.81 -28.79
N ALA A 277 5.93 -0.87 -27.68
CA ALA A 277 5.56 -2.10 -27.01
C ALA A 277 4.79 -3.07 -27.93
N PHE A 278 3.81 -2.56 -28.70
CA PHE A 278 3.09 -3.32 -29.72
C PHE A 278 4.05 -3.98 -30.73
N ASN A 279 4.98 -3.19 -31.30
CA ASN A 279 5.93 -3.67 -32.31
C ASN A 279 6.88 -4.74 -31.75
N ILE A 280 7.34 -4.58 -30.49
CA ILE A 280 8.21 -5.55 -29.80
C ILE A 280 7.45 -6.88 -29.62
N CYS A 281 6.23 -6.84 -29.07
CA CYS A 281 5.42 -8.05 -28.88
C CYS A 281 5.04 -8.72 -30.20
N ALA A 282 4.68 -7.95 -31.24
CA ALA A 282 4.29 -8.48 -32.55
C ALA A 282 5.45 -9.20 -33.29
N ASN A 283 6.71 -8.81 -33.03
CA ASN A 283 7.90 -9.47 -33.58
C ASN A 283 8.46 -10.57 -32.65
N SER A 284 7.81 -10.83 -31.51
CA SER A 284 8.18 -11.86 -30.54
C SER A 284 7.39 -13.15 -30.75
N SER A 285 7.78 -14.21 -30.03
CA SER A 285 6.99 -15.46 -29.98
C SER A 285 5.60 -15.27 -29.34
N LEU A 286 5.36 -14.16 -28.63
CA LEU A 286 4.10 -13.82 -27.94
C LEU A 286 3.21 -12.89 -28.78
N HIS A 287 3.25 -12.98 -30.11
CA HIS A 287 2.51 -12.13 -31.04
C HIS A 287 1.00 -11.96 -30.72
N ASP A 288 0.31 -12.99 -30.20
CA ASP A 288 -1.09 -12.92 -29.75
C ASP A 288 -1.35 -11.79 -28.73
N TYR A 289 -0.38 -11.56 -27.83
CA TYR A 289 -0.45 -10.56 -26.76
C TYR A 289 -0.21 -9.13 -27.24
N ALA A 290 0.26 -8.90 -28.48
CA ALA A 290 0.50 -7.56 -28.99
C ALA A 290 -0.76 -6.68 -28.94
N THR A 291 -1.94 -7.30 -29.11
CA THR A 291 -3.25 -6.64 -29.08
C THR A 291 -3.61 -5.91 -27.78
N ILE A 292 -2.90 -6.19 -26.68
CA ILE A 292 -3.10 -5.55 -25.36
C ILE A 292 -2.57 -4.11 -25.33
N PHE A 293 -1.59 -3.79 -26.18
CA PHE A 293 -1.03 -2.45 -26.27
C PHE A 293 -1.76 -1.65 -27.37
N PRO A 294 -2.48 -0.56 -27.03
CA PRO A 294 -3.16 0.26 -28.02
C PRO A 294 -2.14 0.92 -28.96
N ARG A 295 -2.50 1.13 -30.24
CA ARG A 295 -1.58 1.72 -31.24
C ARG A 295 -1.54 3.24 -31.17
N ASP A 296 -1.28 3.75 -29.97
CA ASP A 296 -1.20 5.17 -29.64
C ASP A 296 0.26 5.59 -29.41
N ASN A 297 0.56 6.86 -29.69
CA ASN A 297 1.87 7.45 -29.42
C ASN A 297 2.04 7.97 -27.98
N LEU A 298 1.11 7.60 -27.08
CA LEU A 298 1.19 7.86 -25.65
C LEU A 298 2.19 6.90 -24.98
N THR A 299 2.67 7.26 -23.79
CA THR A 299 3.43 6.35 -22.91
C THR A 299 2.57 5.16 -22.48
N VAL A 300 3.20 4.02 -22.27
CA VAL A 300 2.51 2.82 -21.74
C VAL A 300 2.16 3.06 -20.27
N ALA A 301 0.92 2.75 -19.87
CA ALA A 301 0.56 2.71 -18.46
C ALA A 301 1.18 1.46 -17.83
N VAL A 302 1.79 1.58 -16.66
CA VAL A 302 2.39 0.41 -15.97
C VAL A 302 1.31 -0.28 -15.17
N ASP A 303 1.03 -1.53 -15.54
CA ASP A 303 0.17 -2.43 -14.80
C ASP A 303 0.85 -3.80 -14.63
N ILE A 304 0.45 -4.56 -13.61
CA ILE A 304 0.96 -5.89 -13.27
C ILE A 304 0.73 -6.90 -14.42
N TYR A 305 -0.39 -6.83 -15.14
CA TYR A 305 -0.66 -7.70 -16.30
C TYR A 305 0.16 -7.28 -17.52
N GLN A 306 0.13 -5.99 -17.88
CA GLN A 306 0.92 -5.46 -19.00
C GLN A 306 2.44 -5.62 -18.78
N GLY A 307 2.89 -5.54 -17.52
CA GLY A 307 4.25 -5.82 -17.07
C GLY A 307 4.68 -7.26 -17.36
N GLY A 308 3.90 -8.25 -16.94
CA GLY A 308 4.19 -9.65 -17.25
C GLY A 308 4.26 -9.93 -18.75
N VAL A 309 3.40 -9.30 -19.54
CA VAL A 309 3.40 -9.41 -21.00
C VAL A 309 4.64 -8.77 -21.63
N ILE A 310 4.98 -7.51 -21.30
CA ILE A 310 6.11 -6.83 -21.93
C ILE A 310 7.45 -7.51 -21.58
N LEU A 311 7.60 -8.04 -20.36
CA LEU A 311 8.75 -8.86 -19.96
C LEU A 311 8.82 -10.15 -20.80
N GLY A 312 7.68 -10.81 -21.01
CA GLY A 312 7.59 -11.95 -21.93
C GLY A 312 7.99 -11.64 -23.38
N CYS A 313 7.64 -10.46 -23.88
CA CYS A 313 8.00 -10.02 -25.23
C CYS A 313 9.48 -9.62 -25.36
N LEU A 314 10.06 -9.00 -24.32
CA LEU A 314 11.46 -8.52 -24.30
C LEU A 314 12.47 -9.64 -24.00
N PHE A 315 12.17 -10.49 -23.02
CA PHE A 315 13.09 -11.47 -22.44
C PHE A 315 12.70 -12.93 -22.74
N GLY A 316 11.54 -13.14 -23.37
CA GLY A 316 11.05 -14.43 -23.86
C GLY A 316 9.98 -15.08 -22.98
N PRO A 317 9.32 -16.14 -23.46
CA PRO A 317 8.15 -16.75 -22.79
C PRO A 317 8.41 -17.16 -21.34
N ALA A 318 9.63 -17.58 -21.01
CA ALA A 318 10.01 -17.97 -19.67
C ALA A 318 9.82 -16.84 -18.65
N ALA A 319 10.11 -15.59 -19.02
CA ALA A 319 9.97 -14.43 -18.14
C ALA A 319 8.50 -14.18 -17.74
N LEU A 320 7.56 -14.32 -18.70
CA LEU A 320 6.13 -14.21 -18.43
C LEU A 320 5.65 -15.26 -17.41
N TYR A 321 6.08 -16.51 -17.57
CA TYR A 321 5.68 -17.58 -16.65
C TYR A 321 6.35 -17.42 -15.28
N ILE A 322 7.62 -17.00 -15.21
CA ILE A 322 8.34 -16.72 -13.96
C ILE A 322 7.68 -15.56 -13.20
N TRP A 323 7.33 -14.48 -13.90
CA TRP A 323 6.54 -13.37 -13.38
C TRP A 323 5.21 -13.84 -12.80
N ALA A 324 4.45 -14.64 -13.56
CA ALA A 324 3.14 -15.12 -13.13
C ALA A 324 3.21 -16.08 -11.93
N VAL A 325 4.25 -16.91 -11.82
CA VAL A 325 4.50 -17.74 -10.62
C VAL A 325 4.85 -16.87 -9.40
N GLY A 326 5.69 -15.83 -9.58
CA GLY A 326 6.01 -14.88 -8.52
C GLY A 326 4.78 -14.12 -8.02
N LEU A 327 3.93 -13.65 -8.95
CA LEU A 327 2.67 -12.98 -8.63
C LEU A 327 1.67 -13.90 -7.93
N LEU A 328 1.57 -15.16 -8.34
CA LEU A 328 0.76 -16.16 -7.64
C LEU A 328 1.25 -16.35 -6.20
N ALA A 329 2.56 -16.53 -6.00
CA ALA A 329 3.14 -16.70 -4.66
C ALA A 329 2.92 -15.46 -3.76
N ALA A 330 2.98 -14.24 -4.32
CA ALA A 330 2.64 -13.01 -3.63
C ALA A 330 1.17 -12.98 -3.18
N GLY A 331 0.25 -13.38 -4.07
CA GLY A 331 -1.17 -13.54 -3.76
C GLY A 331 -1.39 -14.48 -2.58
N GLN A 332 -0.93 -15.74 -2.70
CA GLN A 332 -1.06 -16.75 -1.65
C GLN A 332 -0.49 -16.30 -0.29
N SER A 333 0.61 -15.52 -0.29
CA SER A 333 1.18 -15.00 0.95
C SER A 333 0.29 -13.95 1.61
N SER A 334 -0.35 -13.08 0.83
CA SER A 334 -1.23 -12.02 1.34
C SER A 334 -2.54 -12.58 1.93
N THR A 335 -3.06 -13.67 1.37
CA THR A 335 -4.28 -14.37 1.85
C THR A 335 -4.19 -14.70 3.32
N MET A 336 -3.04 -15.25 3.71
CA MET A 336 -2.79 -15.76 5.04
C MET A 336 -2.57 -14.60 6.03
N THR A 337 -1.87 -13.54 5.64
CA THR A 337 -1.69 -12.37 6.50
C THR A 337 -2.99 -11.59 6.70
N GLY A 338 -3.81 -11.42 5.66
CA GLY A 338 -5.10 -10.73 5.76
C GLY A 338 -6.09 -11.46 6.66
N THR A 339 -6.20 -12.78 6.53
CA THR A 339 -7.10 -13.60 7.36
C THR A 339 -6.67 -13.65 8.83
N TYR A 340 -5.38 -13.76 9.14
CA TYR A 340 -4.89 -13.64 10.52
C TYR A 340 -5.07 -12.23 11.08
N ALA A 341 -4.78 -11.18 10.30
CA ALA A 341 -4.98 -9.81 10.74
C ALA A 341 -6.47 -9.55 11.10
N GLY A 342 -7.40 -9.97 10.25
CA GLY A 342 -8.84 -9.95 10.56
C GLY A 342 -9.24 -10.84 11.74
N GLN A 343 -8.49 -11.92 12.01
CA GLN A 343 -8.73 -12.68 13.23
C GLN A 343 -8.45 -11.83 14.49
N PHE A 344 -7.24 -11.29 14.58
CA PHE A 344 -6.80 -10.52 15.75
C PHE A 344 -7.53 -9.18 15.89
N VAL A 345 -7.86 -8.52 14.78
CA VAL A 345 -8.59 -7.24 14.79
C VAL A 345 -10.01 -7.41 15.35
N MET A 346 -10.83 -8.35 14.86
CA MET A 346 -12.18 -8.54 15.42
C MET A 346 -12.15 -9.01 16.88
N GLU A 347 -11.22 -9.91 17.25
CA GLU A 347 -11.12 -10.45 18.61
C GLU A 347 -10.63 -9.39 19.60
N GLY A 348 -9.63 -8.59 19.24
CA GLY A 348 -9.14 -7.50 20.07
C GLY A 348 -10.14 -6.36 20.20
N PHE A 349 -10.67 -5.83 19.09
CA PHE A 349 -11.56 -4.66 19.11
C PHE A 349 -12.96 -4.94 19.64
N LEU A 350 -13.58 -6.06 19.23
CA LEU A 350 -14.98 -6.35 19.53
C LEU A 350 -15.17 -7.48 20.55
N LYS A 351 -14.12 -8.23 20.90
CA LYS A 351 -14.21 -9.47 21.72
C LYS A 351 -15.17 -10.52 21.13
N LEU A 352 -15.43 -10.45 19.82
CA LEU A 352 -16.29 -11.39 19.11
C LEU A 352 -15.49 -12.63 18.69
N ARG A 353 -15.71 -13.74 19.40
CA ARG A 353 -15.13 -15.05 19.05
C ARG A 353 -15.97 -15.73 17.98
N TRP A 354 -15.75 -15.35 16.73
CA TRP A 354 -16.43 -15.94 15.57
C TRP A 354 -15.64 -17.11 14.98
N SER A 355 -16.34 -18.11 14.44
CA SER A 355 -15.71 -19.26 13.76
C SER A 355 -14.75 -18.77 12.67
N ARG A 356 -13.54 -19.33 12.61
CA ARG A 356 -12.50 -18.98 11.63
C ARG A 356 -13.06 -19.05 10.21
N PHE A 357 -13.76 -20.14 9.90
CA PHE A 357 -14.38 -20.39 8.61
C PHE A 357 -15.41 -19.31 8.24
N ALA A 358 -16.31 -18.95 9.15
CA ALA A 358 -17.34 -17.93 8.89
C ALA A 358 -16.73 -16.54 8.64
N ARG A 359 -15.66 -16.21 9.35
CA ARG A 359 -14.93 -14.95 9.23
C ARG A 359 -14.22 -14.82 7.89
N VAL A 360 -13.42 -15.83 7.54
CA VAL A 360 -12.69 -15.87 6.26
C VAL A 360 -13.67 -15.87 5.09
N LEU A 361 -14.75 -16.66 5.16
CA LEU A 361 -15.77 -16.68 4.11
C LEU A 361 -16.47 -15.31 3.97
N LEU A 362 -16.76 -14.59 5.07
CA LEU A 362 -17.33 -13.24 5.00
C LEU A 362 -16.37 -12.26 4.32
N THR A 363 -15.14 -12.12 4.83
CA THR A 363 -14.18 -11.13 4.32
C THR A 363 -13.86 -11.38 2.84
N ARG A 364 -13.67 -12.65 2.46
CA ARG A 364 -13.49 -13.07 1.07
C ARG A 364 -14.71 -12.80 0.21
N SER A 365 -15.92 -13.05 0.69
CA SER A 365 -17.14 -12.69 -0.05
C SER A 365 -17.24 -11.18 -0.30
N CYS A 366 -16.86 -10.36 0.69
CA CYS A 366 -16.82 -8.90 0.57
C CYS A 366 -15.77 -8.39 -0.42
N ALA A 367 -14.64 -9.09 -0.58
CA ALA A 367 -13.58 -8.73 -1.54
C ALA A 367 -13.83 -9.29 -2.95
N ILE A 368 -14.33 -10.51 -3.06
CA ILE A 368 -14.57 -11.20 -4.33
C ILE A 368 -15.78 -10.61 -5.06
N LEU A 369 -16.87 -10.27 -4.36
CA LEU A 369 -18.08 -9.71 -4.99
C LEU A 369 -17.82 -8.46 -5.85
N PRO A 370 -17.19 -7.37 -5.35
CA PRO A 370 -16.90 -6.20 -6.18
C PRO A 370 -15.90 -6.53 -7.30
N THR A 371 -14.94 -7.42 -7.05
CA THR A 371 -13.91 -7.80 -8.03
C THR A 371 -14.50 -8.62 -9.19
N VAL A 372 -15.42 -9.56 -8.93
CA VAL A 372 -16.18 -10.30 -9.95
C VAL A 372 -17.07 -9.36 -10.75
N LEU A 373 -17.80 -8.45 -10.07
CA LEU A 373 -18.66 -7.48 -10.75
C LEU A 373 -17.83 -6.61 -11.71
N LEU A 374 -16.67 -6.13 -11.28
CA LEU A 374 -15.79 -5.36 -12.16
C LEU A 374 -15.24 -6.22 -13.31
N ALA A 375 -14.75 -7.44 -13.05
CA ALA A 375 -14.19 -8.33 -14.06
C ALA A 375 -15.21 -8.91 -15.07
N VAL A 376 -16.51 -8.81 -14.80
CA VAL A 376 -17.60 -9.22 -15.71
C VAL A 376 -18.18 -8.03 -16.48
N PHE A 377 -18.31 -6.86 -15.85
CA PHE A 377 -18.97 -5.69 -16.45
C PHE A 377 -18.02 -4.62 -17.00
N ARG A 378 -16.71 -4.72 -16.76
CA ARG A 378 -15.69 -3.75 -17.18
C ARG A 378 -14.45 -4.42 -17.77
N ASP A 379 -13.71 -3.64 -18.56
CA ASP A 379 -12.48 -4.07 -19.21
C ASP A 379 -11.29 -4.19 -18.24
N LEU A 380 -10.25 -4.92 -18.70
CA LEU A 380 -8.95 -5.10 -18.04
C LEU A 380 -8.40 -3.84 -17.34
N GLN A 381 -8.52 -2.68 -18.00
CA GLN A 381 -7.95 -1.40 -17.53
C GLN A 381 -8.60 -0.89 -16.24
N ASP A 382 -9.88 -1.21 -15.99
CA ASP A 382 -10.59 -0.76 -14.78
C ASP A 382 -10.13 -1.56 -13.53
N LEU A 383 -9.66 -2.81 -13.69
CA LEU A 383 -9.13 -3.63 -12.58
C LEU A 383 -7.73 -3.17 -12.12
N SER A 384 -6.89 -2.74 -13.06
CA SER A 384 -5.58 -2.15 -12.79
C SER A 384 -5.72 -0.84 -12.02
N GLY A 385 -6.60 0.06 -12.49
CA GLY A 385 -6.91 1.31 -11.79
C GLY A 385 -7.53 1.11 -10.40
N LEU A 386 -8.30 0.03 -10.21
CA LEU A 386 -8.78 -0.37 -8.88
C LEU A 386 -7.62 -0.76 -7.94
N ASN A 387 -6.60 -1.48 -8.40
CA ASN A 387 -5.44 -1.83 -7.58
C ASN A 387 -4.68 -0.59 -7.07
N ASP A 388 -4.50 0.42 -7.93
CA ASP A 388 -3.86 1.70 -7.55
C ASP A 388 -4.72 2.50 -6.56
N LEU A 389 -6.04 2.54 -6.78
CA LEU A 389 -6.98 3.13 -5.83
C LEU A 389 -6.93 2.44 -4.46
N LEU A 390 -6.75 1.11 -4.43
CA LEU A 390 -6.60 0.34 -3.19
C LEU A 390 -5.28 0.64 -2.48
N ASN A 391 -4.16 0.85 -3.20
CA ASN A 391 -2.90 1.31 -2.59
C ASN A 391 -3.05 2.68 -1.93
N VAL A 392 -3.73 3.62 -2.59
CA VAL A 392 -4.06 4.93 -2.03
C VAL A 392 -4.98 4.80 -0.81
N LEU A 393 -5.96 3.89 -0.84
CA LEU A 393 -6.80 3.58 0.32
C LEU A 393 -5.99 3.04 1.51
N GLN A 394 -5.01 2.15 1.30
CA GLN A 394 -4.12 1.69 2.38
C GLN A 394 -3.37 2.86 3.02
N SER A 395 -2.82 3.77 2.21
CA SER A 395 -2.14 4.97 2.74
C SER A 395 -3.10 5.92 3.47
N LEU A 396 -4.37 6.01 3.03
CA LEU A 396 -5.40 6.82 3.71
C LEU A 396 -5.74 6.26 5.10
N LEU A 397 -5.73 4.93 5.23
CA LEU A 397 -6.08 4.21 6.47
C LEU A 397 -4.87 4.02 7.41
N LEU A 398 -3.64 4.23 6.93
CA LEU A 398 -2.39 4.13 7.68
C LEU A 398 -2.35 4.91 9.03
N PRO A 399 -2.90 6.15 9.15
CA PRO A 399 -2.97 6.85 10.45
C PRO A 399 -3.71 6.06 11.53
N PHE A 400 -4.70 5.25 11.16
CA PHE A 400 -5.52 4.45 12.08
C PHE A 400 -4.81 3.21 12.63
N ALA A 401 -3.69 2.81 12.03
CA ALA A 401 -2.78 1.83 12.63
C ALA A 401 -1.60 2.51 13.33
N VAL A 402 -1.02 3.55 12.71
CA VAL A 402 0.19 4.21 13.21
C VAL A 402 -0.09 5.07 14.45
N LEU A 403 -1.12 5.91 14.49
CA LEU A 403 -1.35 6.80 15.63
C LEU A 403 -1.60 6.04 16.95
N PRO A 404 -2.40 4.95 17.00
CA PRO A 404 -2.52 4.12 18.20
C PRO A 404 -1.18 3.53 18.67
N ILE A 405 -0.38 2.94 17.77
CA ILE A 405 0.88 2.31 18.19
C ILE A 405 1.91 3.35 18.70
N LEU A 406 1.97 4.54 18.08
CA LEU A 406 2.81 5.64 18.57
C LEU A 406 2.34 6.16 19.94
N THR A 407 1.03 6.21 20.18
CA THR A 407 0.42 6.61 21.46
C THR A 407 0.78 5.62 22.57
N PHE A 408 0.45 4.34 22.38
CA PHE A 408 0.62 3.31 23.41
C PHE A 408 2.09 2.98 23.69
N THR A 409 2.98 3.04 22.69
CA THR A 409 4.43 2.85 22.92
C THR A 409 5.11 4.02 23.61
N SER A 410 4.48 5.21 23.59
CA SER A 410 4.98 6.41 24.28
C SER A 410 4.46 6.54 25.71
N MET A 411 3.44 5.76 26.09
CA MET A 411 2.75 5.83 27.39
C MET A 411 3.52 5.09 28.50
N PRO A 412 4.07 5.79 29.52
CA PRO A 412 4.88 5.15 30.57
C PRO A 412 4.09 4.18 31.45
N ALA A 413 2.81 4.47 31.73
CA ALA A 413 1.97 3.60 32.55
C ALA A 413 1.66 2.24 31.89
N LEU A 414 1.77 2.14 30.56
CA LEU A 414 1.57 0.89 29.83
C LEU A 414 2.89 0.16 29.54
N MET A 415 3.92 0.90 29.11
CA MET A 415 5.22 0.34 28.72
C MET A 415 6.24 0.20 29.87
N GLN A 416 5.97 0.80 31.04
CA GLN A 416 6.84 0.77 32.21
C GLN A 416 8.27 1.24 31.87
N GLU A 417 9.31 0.55 32.37
CA GLU A 417 10.71 0.82 32.04
C GLU A 417 11.04 0.67 30.54
N PHE A 418 10.18 -0.02 29.77
CA PHE A 418 10.28 -0.15 28.33
C PHE A 418 9.52 0.96 27.57
N ALA A 419 9.31 2.15 28.17
CA ALA A 419 8.78 3.32 27.45
C ALA A 419 9.75 3.85 26.37
N ASN A 420 9.25 4.72 25.47
CA ASN A 420 10.08 5.40 24.48
C ASN A 420 10.97 6.49 25.12
N GLY A 421 12.29 6.32 25.01
CA GLY A 421 13.28 7.35 25.35
C GLY A 421 13.27 8.55 24.38
N LEU A 422 13.98 9.62 24.71
CA LEU A 422 13.91 10.92 24.01
C LEU A 422 14.10 10.83 22.49
N VAL A 423 15.13 10.13 22.02
CA VAL A 423 15.37 9.92 20.58
C VAL A 423 14.20 9.18 19.91
N SER A 424 13.68 8.14 20.57
CA SER A 424 12.51 7.41 20.07
C SER A 424 11.27 8.31 20.03
N LYS A 425 11.07 9.19 21.02
CA LYS A 425 9.97 10.17 21.03
C LYS A 425 10.05 11.15 19.86
N ILE A 426 11.25 11.67 19.57
CA ILE A 426 11.48 12.56 18.41
C ILE A 426 11.15 11.84 17.11
N ILE A 427 11.62 10.60 16.93
CA ILE A 427 11.30 9.77 15.76
C ILE A 427 9.79 9.53 15.66
N THR A 428 9.12 9.09 16.73
CA THR A 428 7.66 8.86 16.70
C THR A 428 6.85 10.13 16.44
N SER A 429 7.32 11.28 16.92
CA SER A 429 6.68 12.57 16.65
C SER A 429 6.86 13.00 15.20
N SER A 430 8.04 12.80 14.61
CA SER A 430 8.30 13.01 13.19
C SER A 430 7.43 12.12 12.29
N ILE A 431 7.28 10.84 12.64
CA ILE A 431 6.38 9.90 11.94
C ILE A 431 4.93 10.39 11.99
N MET A 432 4.45 10.78 13.18
CA MET A 432 3.11 11.32 13.34
C MET A 432 2.88 12.55 12.46
N VAL A 433 3.81 13.51 12.45
CA VAL A 433 3.71 14.73 11.61
C VAL A 433 3.70 14.38 10.13
N LEU A 434 4.59 13.49 9.67
CA LEU A 434 4.65 13.05 8.28
C LEU A 434 3.34 12.40 7.82
N VAL A 435 2.85 11.42 8.59
CA VAL A 435 1.61 10.68 8.29
C VAL A 435 0.41 11.62 8.27
N CYS A 436 0.31 12.55 9.22
CA CYS A 436 -0.77 13.54 9.24
C CYS A 436 -0.67 14.54 8.08
N ALA A 437 0.53 15.01 7.71
CA ALA A 437 0.72 15.95 6.62
C ALA A 437 0.33 15.35 5.26
N VAL A 438 0.76 14.11 4.98
CA VAL A 438 0.40 13.37 3.76
C VAL A 438 -1.11 13.18 3.65
N ASN A 439 -1.76 12.75 4.73
CA ASN A 439 -3.20 12.47 4.72
C ASN A 439 -4.04 13.75 4.66
N LEU A 440 -3.61 14.83 5.32
CA LEU A 440 -4.28 16.13 5.23
C LEU A 440 -4.17 16.70 3.80
N TYR A 441 -2.98 16.62 3.18
CA TYR A 441 -2.78 17.01 1.79
C TYR A 441 -3.71 16.22 0.85
N PHE A 442 -3.77 14.90 1.01
CA PHE A 442 -4.63 14.04 0.19
C PHE A 442 -6.10 14.45 0.28
N VAL A 443 -6.64 14.63 1.50
CA VAL A 443 -8.04 15.05 1.70
C VAL A 443 -8.31 16.43 1.08
N ILE A 444 -7.41 17.40 1.26
CA ILE A 444 -7.55 18.75 0.69
C ILE A 444 -7.48 18.72 -0.85
N SER A 445 -6.65 17.86 -1.45
CA SER A 445 -6.53 17.76 -2.90
C SER A 445 -7.67 16.97 -3.54
N TYR A 446 -8.22 15.96 -2.86
CA TYR A 446 -9.22 15.05 -3.42
C TYR A 446 -10.67 15.56 -3.29
N VAL A 447 -11.03 16.21 -2.18
CA VAL A 447 -12.42 16.69 -1.97
C VAL A 447 -12.88 17.70 -3.04
N PRO A 448 -12.05 18.67 -3.51
CA PRO A 448 -12.43 19.61 -4.57
C PRO A 448 -12.52 19.01 -5.98
N SER A 449 -11.92 17.84 -6.24
CA SER A 449 -11.84 17.25 -7.59
C SER A 449 -13.06 16.42 -7.99
N LEU A 450 -14.10 16.35 -7.15
CA LEU A 450 -15.27 15.50 -7.36
C LEU A 450 -16.26 16.13 -8.36
N PRO A 451 -16.64 15.42 -9.45
CA PRO A 451 -17.37 16.02 -10.58
C PRO A 451 -18.86 16.31 -10.34
N HIS A 452 -19.45 15.87 -9.21
CA HIS A 452 -20.90 16.00 -8.98
C HIS A 452 -21.28 16.44 -7.55
N PRO A 453 -22.16 17.45 -7.39
CA PRO A 453 -22.49 18.03 -6.09
C PRO A 453 -23.28 17.09 -5.16
N ALA A 454 -23.96 16.07 -5.70
CA ALA A 454 -24.66 15.07 -4.90
C ALA A 454 -23.70 14.12 -4.16
N TYR A 455 -22.55 13.80 -4.76
CA TYR A 455 -21.50 13.03 -4.10
C TYR A 455 -20.68 13.89 -3.14
N PHE A 456 -20.57 15.20 -3.42
CA PHE A 456 -19.82 16.13 -2.59
C PHE A 456 -20.30 16.16 -1.13
N SER A 457 -21.61 16.11 -0.86
CA SER A 457 -22.13 16.11 0.52
C SER A 457 -21.78 14.83 1.29
N LEU A 458 -21.89 13.66 0.64
CA LEU A 458 -21.54 12.37 1.23
C LEU A 458 -20.03 12.26 1.48
N VAL A 459 -19.20 12.63 0.50
CA VAL A 459 -17.74 12.58 0.64
C VAL A 459 -17.24 13.62 1.63
N ALA A 460 -17.84 14.82 1.68
CA ALA A 460 -17.51 15.82 2.71
C ALA A 460 -17.87 15.33 4.12
N LEU A 461 -18.99 14.61 4.30
CA LEU A 461 -19.35 13.99 5.58
C LEU A 461 -18.34 12.91 5.99
N LEU A 462 -17.95 12.04 5.05
CA LEU A 462 -16.93 11.01 5.28
C LEU A 462 -15.56 11.61 5.59
N ALA A 463 -15.15 12.66 4.86
CA ALA A 463 -13.91 13.40 5.11
C ALA A 463 -13.94 14.11 6.48
N ALA A 464 -15.07 14.69 6.88
CA ALA A 464 -15.23 15.29 8.20
C ALA A 464 -15.14 14.24 9.33
N ALA A 465 -15.75 13.07 9.14
CA ALA A 465 -15.64 11.95 10.09
C ALA A 465 -14.19 11.41 10.19
N TYR A 466 -13.52 11.27 9.04
CA TYR A 466 -12.11 10.87 8.92
C TYR A 466 -11.18 11.86 9.64
N LEU A 467 -11.33 13.16 9.37
CA LEU A 467 -10.54 14.23 9.99
C LEU A 467 -10.83 14.31 11.50
N GLY A 468 -12.09 14.16 11.92
CA GLY A 468 -12.48 14.12 13.33
C GLY A 468 -11.83 12.97 14.10
N LEU A 469 -11.86 11.75 13.55
CA LEU A 469 -11.21 10.58 14.14
C LEU A 469 -9.68 10.74 14.16
N THR A 470 -9.09 11.21 13.07
CA THR A 470 -7.64 11.45 12.98
C THR A 470 -7.19 12.50 14.00
N THR A 471 -7.92 13.61 14.11
CA THR A 471 -7.64 14.68 15.10
C THR A 471 -7.76 14.16 16.53
N TYR A 472 -8.75 13.33 16.83
CA TYR A 472 -8.89 12.68 18.14
C TYR A 472 -7.69 11.78 18.46
N LEU A 473 -7.23 10.95 17.50
CA LEU A 473 -6.06 10.10 17.70
C LEU A 473 -4.77 10.90 17.89
N VAL A 474 -4.54 11.94 17.07
CA VAL A 474 -3.41 12.87 17.22
C VAL A 474 -3.42 13.54 18.60
N TRP A 475 -4.59 13.99 19.07
CA TRP A 475 -4.76 14.57 20.39
C TRP A 475 -4.36 13.59 21.50
N THR A 476 -4.81 12.33 21.43
CA THR A 476 -4.38 11.30 22.40
C THR A 476 -2.87 11.01 22.34
N CYS A 477 -2.28 11.01 21.14
CA CYS A 477 -0.84 10.82 20.95
C CYS A 477 -0.04 11.97 21.61
N LEU A 478 -0.43 13.23 21.36
CA LEU A 478 0.22 14.42 21.94
C LEU A 478 0.20 14.43 23.47
N ILE A 479 -0.92 14.04 24.10
CA ILE A 479 -1.02 13.88 25.56
C ILE A 479 0.05 12.88 26.05
N THR A 480 0.15 11.70 25.43
CA THR A 480 1.13 10.67 25.84
C THR A 480 2.59 11.05 25.56
N GLN A 481 2.87 11.86 24.54
CA GLN A 481 4.22 12.32 24.25
C GLN A 481 4.75 13.31 25.31
N GLY A 482 3.85 14.09 25.94
CA GLY A 482 4.17 14.95 27.08
C GLY A 482 3.33 16.24 27.19
N ALA A 483 2.36 16.48 26.30
CA ALA A 483 1.52 17.68 26.32
C ALA A 483 0.41 17.58 27.39
N THR A 484 0.79 17.47 28.65
CA THR A 484 -0.13 17.25 29.80
C THR A 484 -1.17 18.36 29.98
N HIS A 485 -0.88 19.59 29.51
CA HIS A 485 -1.82 20.71 29.47
C HIS A 485 -3.08 20.45 28.62
N LEU A 486 -3.05 19.47 27.72
CA LEU A 486 -4.19 19.09 26.87
C LEU A 486 -5.12 18.04 27.50
N ALA A 487 -4.80 17.55 28.71
CA ALA A 487 -5.52 16.46 29.35
C ALA A 487 -6.76 16.94 30.13
N HIS A 488 -7.96 16.60 29.63
CA HIS A 488 -9.21 16.75 30.38
C HIS A 488 -9.47 15.53 31.28
N SER A 489 -10.31 15.67 32.31
CA SER A 489 -10.63 14.65 33.33
C SER A 489 -10.96 13.25 32.77
N SER A 490 -11.66 13.17 31.64
CA SER A 490 -12.03 11.92 30.98
C SER A 490 -10.85 11.12 30.40
N HIS A 491 -9.69 11.75 30.21
CA HIS A 491 -8.50 11.18 29.56
C HIS A 491 -7.37 10.84 30.54
N GLN A 492 -7.59 10.98 31.85
CA GLN A 492 -6.60 10.59 32.89
C GLN A 492 -6.11 9.14 32.76
N ARG A 493 -6.91 8.24 32.16
CA ARG A 493 -6.52 6.86 31.83
C ARG A 493 -5.26 6.75 30.96
N PHE A 494 -5.00 7.70 30.07
CA PHE A 494 -3.79 7.73 29.24
C PHE A 494 -2.54 8.23 29.99
N LEU A 495 -2.71 8.83 31.17
CA LEU A 495 -1.62 9.33 32.02
C LEU A 495 -1.28 8.37 33.15
N TYR A 496 -2.31 7.87 33.83
CA TYR A 496 -2.19 7.05 35.05
C TYR A 496 -2.43 5.55 34.82
N GLY A 497 -2.76 5.15 33.59
CA GLY A 497 -3.18 3.78 33.28
C GLY A 497 -4.66 3.53 33.58
N LEU A 498 -5.07 2.28 33.43
CA LEU A 498 -6.40 1.84 33.85
C LEU A 498 -6.40 1.62 35.37
N PRO A 499 -7.48 1.97 36.10
CA PRO A 499 -7.64 1.47 37.47
C PRO A 499 -7.63 -0.06 37.43
N GLY A 500 -6.81 -0.68 38.28
CA GLY A 500 -6.53 -2.12 38.20
C GLY A 500 -7.77 -2.98 38.45
N GLU A 501 -7.86 -4.10 37.72
CA GLU A 501 -8.91 -5.12 37.90
C GLU A 501 -8.88 -5.73 39.33
N ASP A 502 -7.74 -5.62 40.04
CA ASP A 502 -7.54 -6.04 41.44
C ASP A 502 -8.43 -5.33 42.49
N GLN A 503 -9.16 -4.26 42.13
CA GLN A 503 -10.07 -3.56 43.07
C GLN A 503 -11.54 -4.00 43.02
N GLU A 504 -11.98 -4.80 42.04
CA GLU A 504 -13.37 -5.28 42.02
C GLU A 504 -13.56 -6.62 42.76
N GLU A 505 -12.59 -7.56 42.72
CA GLU A 505 -12.67 -8.81 43.51
C GLU A 505 -12.52 -8.55 45.03
N GLY A 506 -11.75 -7.54 45.43
CA GLY A 506 -11.60 -7.15 46.83
C GLY A 506 -12.82 -6.46 47.44
N ARG A 507 -13.86 -6.13 46.66
CA ARG A 507 -15.04 -5.37 47.13
C ARG A 507 -16.33 -6.20 47.19
N THR A 508 -16.27 -7.48 46.83
CA THR A 508 -17.32 -8.48 47.06
C THR A 508 -16.98 -9.44 48.21
N SER A 509 -15.83 -9.26 48.86
CA SER A 509 -15.35 -10.03 50.00
C SER A 509 -14.89 -9.12 51.15
N GLY A 510 -15.84 -8.44 51.80
CA GLY A 510 -15.59 -7.53 52.93
C GLY A 510 -16.87 -7.02 53.59
#